data_AF-A0A1Q7J5U6-F1
#
_entry.id   AF-A0A1Q7J5U6-F1
#
_cell.length_a   1.000
_cell.length_b   1.000
_cell.length_c   1.000
_cell.angle_alpha   90.00
_cell.angle_beta   90.00
_cell.angle_gamma   90.00
#
_symmetry.space_group_name_H-M   'P 1'
#
loop_
_entity.id
_entity.type
_entity.pdbx_description
1 polymer ?
#
loop_
_entity_poly.entity_id
_entity_poly.type
_entity_poly.pdbx_seq_one_letter_code
_entity_poly.pdbx_strand_id
1 'polypeptide(L)'
;MTVGRVTVVAWPAQAGLGVALAEAADRAAPFPGLGPLPRRPIRLILAPSRAVFDSLTRGRLPSWSDGAAFPDPGVVVLLSDRPTVRLSGDLRHELAHLALRWRVGRPLPLWFEEGYAAVAAGEWGRLDALRLNWQLARGRRMDLEEVDAALRGDATDAQTAYALATTAVLLLERWGGERGLGALIARLGPAGGFDAALRQTYHMTEGDFEERWQRDLSSHYGWLAWAQAVGAFWALLGLLMVWLVMLRRRRDRVRRARLDEGWAVPPDDAPTA
;
A
#
# COMPACT_ATOMS: atom_id res chain seq x y z
N MET A 1 11.44 22.20 -25.03
CA MET A 1 11.93 23.27 -24.13
C MET A 1 12.84 22.66 -23.08
N THR A 2 13.79 23.42 -22.50
CA THR A 2 14.74 22.89 -21.52
C THR A 2 14.75 23.78 -20.29
N VAL A 3 14.63 23.16 -19.11
CA VAL A 3 14.69 23.81 -17.79
C VAL A 3 15.73 23.06 -16.98
N GLY A 4 16.84 23.72 -16.65
CA GLY A 4 17.95 23.08 -15.95
C GLY A 4 18.43 21.82 -16.68
N ARG A 5 18.36 20.67 -16.01
CA ARG A 5 18.73 19.36 -16.59
C ARG A 5 17.62 18.66 -17.37
N VAL A 6 16.41 19.21 -17.38
CA VAL A 6 15.21 18.55 -17.89
C VAL A 6 14.82 19.13 -19.25
N THR A 7 14.77 18.28 -20.26
CA THR A 7 14.23 18.64 -21.58
C THR A 7 12.82 18.08 -21.71
N VAL A 8 11.84 18.97 -21.87
CA VAL A 8 10.44 18.58 -22.01
C VAL A 8 10.00 18.60 -23.47
N VAL A 9 9.35 17.50 -23.86
CA VAL A 9 8.65 17.30 -25.12
C VAL A 9 7.16 17.23 -24.79
N ALA A 10 6.44 18.28 -25.14
CA ALA A 10 5.01 18.42 -24.89
C ALA A 10 4.32 18.97 -26.13
N TRP A 11 3.02 18.70 -26.25
CA TRP A 11 2.19 19.28 -27.31
C TRP A 11 2.01 20.79 -27.05
N PRO A 12 1.74 21.61 -28.09
CA PRO A 12 1.64 23.07 -27.93
C PRO A 12 0.65 23.50 -26.84
N ALA A 13 -0.49 22.82 -26.73
CA ALA A 13 -1.51 23.09 -25.70
C ALA A 13 -1.03 22.79 -24.26
N GLN A 14 0.02 21.99 -24.10
CA GLN A 14 0.56 21.55 -22.82
C GLN A 14 1.89 22.23 -22.47
N ALA A 15 2.31 23.27 -23.21
CA ALA A 15 3.58 23.94 -22.99
C ALA A 15 3.73 24.45 -21.55
N GLY A 16 2.71 25.12 -21.00
CA GLY A 16 2.73 25.63 -19.62
C GLY A 16 2.86 24.51 -18.58
N LEU A 17 2.08 23.43 -18.74
CA LEU A 17 2.17 22.23 -17.89
C LEU A 17 3.58 21.61 -17.97
N GLY A 18 4.13 21.51 -19.17
CA GLY A 18 5.45 20.96 -19.38
C GLY A 18 6.55 21.77 -18.70
N VAL A 19 6.49 23.11 -18.72
CA VAL A 19 7.44 23.95 -17.97
C VAL A 19 7.34 23.67 -16.47
N ALA A 20 6.13 23.66 -15.93
CA ALA A 20 5.90 23.42 -14.51
C ALA A 20 6.44 22.05 -14.05
N LEU A 21 6.20 20.99 -14.82
CA LEU A 21 6.73 19.66 -14.52
C LEU A 21 8.25 19.59 -14.69
N ALA A 22 8.83 20.33 -15.65
CA ALA A 22 10.29 20.43 -15.80
C ALA A 22 10.95 21.05 -14.57
N GLU A 23 10.38 22.15 -14.09
CA GLU A 23 10.84 22.85 -12.88
C GLU A 23 10.71 21.97 -11.64
N ALA A 24 9.58 21.25 -11.51
CA ALA A 24 9.36 20.30 -10.42
C ALA A 24 10.40 19.16 -10.45
N ALA A 25 10.72 18.62 -11.63
CA ALA A 25 11.73 17.59 -11.79
C ALA A 25 13.16 18.09 -11.50
N ASP A 26 13.53 19.28 -11.96
CA ASP A 26 14.87 19.84 -11.74
C ASP A 26 15.13 20.18 -10.26
N ARG A 27 14.07 20.61 -9.56
CA ARG A 27 14.06 20.94 -8.13
C ARG A 27 13.57 19.79 -7.23
N ALA A 28 13.50 18.57 -7.75
CA ALA A 28 12.98 17.44 -7.00
C ALA A 28 13.70 17.29 -5.66
N ALA A 29 12.93 17.17 -4.57
CA ALA A 29 13.46 16.92 -3.24
C ALA A 29 14.25 15.60 -3.21
N PRO A 30 15.25 15.48 -2.32
CA PRO A 30 16.01 14.24 -2.14
C PRO A 30 15.12 12.99 -2.02
N PHE A 31 15.62 11.88 -2.54
CA PHE A 31 14.94 10.59 -2.54
C PHE A 31 15.40 9.76 -1.33
N PRO A 32 14.50 9.01 -0.66
CA PRO A 32 14.82 8.21 0.52
C PRO A 32 16.00 7.27 0.28
N GLY A 33 17.03 7.33 1.12
CA GLY A 33 18.24 6.52 1.01
C GLY A 33 19.17 6.82 -0.18
N LEU A 34 18.78 7.70 -1.11
CA LEU A 34 19.55 8.05 -2.30
C LEU A 34 20.12 9.47 -2.28
N GLY A 35 19.41 10.39 -1.63
CA GLY A 35 19.76 11.82 -1.68
C GLY A 35 19.26 12.49 -2.96
N PRO A 36 19.90 13.59 -3.40
CA PRO A 36 19.45 14.33 -4.57
C PRO A 36 19.69 13.55 -5.88
N LEU A 37 18.84 13.79 -6.88
CA LEU A 37 19.05 13.26 -8.23
C LEU A 37 20.43 13.69 -8.77
N PRO A 38 21.21 12.77 -9.36
CA PRO A 38 22.47 13.12 -9.98
C PRO A 38 22.25 14.10 -11.14
N ARG A 39 23.28 14.89 -11.45
CA ARG A 39 23.26 15.87 -12.55
C ARG A 39 23.42 15.17 -13.90
N ARG A 40 22.35 14.48 -14.33
CA ARG A 40 22.23 13.84 -15.64
C ARG A 40 21.05 14.45 -16.41
N PRO A 41 21.13 14.51 -17.75
CA PRO A 41 20.01 15.00 -18.55
C PRO A 41 18.80 14.07 -18.38
N ILE A 42 17.62 14.66 -18.21
CA ILE A 42 16.33 13.96 -18.15
C ILE A 42 15.48 14.44 -19.31
N ARG A 43 14.86 13.53 -20.05
CA ARG A 43 13.87 13.86 -21.07
C ARG A 43 12.49 13.51 -20.58
N LEU A 44 11.64 14.51 -20.37
CA LEU A 44 10.25 14.34 -19.97
C LEU A 44 9.34 14.46 -21.20
N ILE A 45 8.52 13.45 -21.46
CA ILE A 45 7.59 13.41 -22.58
C ILE A 45 6.17 13.37 -22.01
N LEU A 46 5.31 14.32 -22.39
CA LEU A 46 3.93 14.38 -21.92
C LEU A 46 2.98 13.82 -22.96
N ALA A 47 2.48 12.61 -22.79
CA ALA A 47 1.54 11.98 -23.70
C ALA A 47 0.10 12.46 -23.43
N PRO A 48 -0.57 13.18 -24.35
CA PRO A 48 -1.88 13.79 -24.10
C PRO A 48 -3.04 12.79 -24.09
N SER A 49 -2.80 11.54 -24.49
CA SER A 49 -3.81 10.49 -24.48
C SER A 49 -3.17 9.12 -24.30
N ARG A 50 -3.97 8.15 -23.82
CA ARG A 50 -3.56 6.77 -23.64
C ARG A 50 -2.96 6.15 -24.92
N ALA A 51 -3.59 6.40 -26.07
CA ALA A 51 -3.11 5.88 -27.36
C ALA A 51 -1.69 6.40 -27.71
N VAL A 52 -1.40 7.67 -27.40
CA VAL A 52 -0.06 8.24 -27.60
C VAL A 52 0.92 7.67 -26.59
N PHE A 53 0.51 7.51 -25.33
CA PHE A 53 1.33 6.90 -24.29
C PHE A 53 1.73 5.46 -24.68
N ASP A 54 0.78 4.62 -25.07
CA ASP A 54 1.03 3.25 -25.49
C ASP A 54 1.92 3.20 -26.75
N SER A 55 1.75 4.14 -27.69
CA SER A 55 2.64 4.26 -28.86
C SER A 55 4.09 4.56 -28.46
N LEU A 56 4.30 5.53 -27.56
CA LEU A 56 5.63 5.91 -27.06
C LEU A 56 6.30 4.79 -26.26
N THR A 57 5.53 4.01 -25.51
CA THR A 57 6.01 2.89 -24.68
C THR A 57 5.98 1.54 -25.42
N ARG A 58 5.60 1.54 -26.70
CA ARG A 58 5.46 0.37 -27.58
C ARG A 58 4.47 -0.68 -27.07
N GLY A 59 3.47 -0.27 -26.29
CA GLY A 59 2.44 -1.14 -25.71
C GLY A 59 2.99 -2.20 -24.76
N ARG A 60 4.19 -1.99 -24.21
CA ARG A 60 4.86 -2.97 -23.33
C ARG A 60 4.48 -2.80 -21.86
N LEU A 61 3.81 -1.72 -21.52
CA LEU A 61 3.43 -1.42 -20.16
C LEU A 61 1.99 -1.85 -19.89
N PRO A 62 1.66 -2.24 -18.65
CA PRO A 62 0.29 -2.58 -18.28
C PRO A 62 -0.71 -1.45 -18.54
N SER A 63 -1.98 -1.82 -18.69
CA SER A 63 -3.08 -0.89 -18.96
C SER A 63 -3.37 0.10 -17.82
N TRP A 64 -2.85 -0.16 -16.62
CA TRP A 64 -3.02 0.67 -15.44
C TRP A 64 -1.85 1.65 -15.20
N SER A 65 -0.75 1.52 -15.96
CA SER A 65 0.39 2.44 -15.86
C SER A 65 0.01 3.79 -16.49
N ASP A 66 0.13 4.86 -15.71
CA ASP A 66 -0.08 6.27 -16.10
C ASP A 66 1.27 7.00 -16.32
N GLY A 67 2.39 6.35 -16.03
CA GLY A 67 3.75 6.86 -16.15
C GLY A 67 4.75 5.76 -16.51
N ALA A 68 5.88 6.15 -17.09
CA ALA A 68 6.95 5.23 -17.45
C ALA A 68 8.33 5.87 -17.36
N ALA A 69 9.25 5.21 -16.67
CA ALA A 69 10.65 5.57 -16.62
C ALA A 69 11.50 4.61 -17.47
N PHE A 70 12.40 5.18 -18.26
CA PHE A 70 13.46 4.47 -18.97
C PHE A 70 14.81 4.98 -18.46
N PRO A 71 15.38 4.32 -17.43
CA PRO A 71 16.60 4.78 -16.75
C PRO A 71 17.82 4.91 -17.66
N ASP A 72 18.05 3.95 -18.55
CA ASP A 72 19.24 3.94 -19.40
C ASP A 72 19.33 5.18 -20.31
N PRO A 73 18.27 5.56 -21.06
CA PRO A 73 18.26 6.81 -21.82
C PRO A 73 17.88 8.05 -20.99
N GLY A 74 17.51 7.91 -19.71
CA GLY A 74 17.07 9.03 -18.86
C GLY A 74 15.74 9.65 -19.31
N VAL A 75 14.81 8.83 -19.80
CA VAL A 75 13.52 9.28 -20.32
C VAL A 75 12.40 8.99 -19.31
N VAL A 76 11.51 9.96 -19.11
CA VAL A 76 10.24 9.79 -18.40
C VAL A 76 9.11 10.11 -19.36
N VAL A 77 8.09 9.27 -19.40
CA VAL A 77 6.85 9.50 -20.16
C VAL A 77 5.70 9.56 -19.17
N LEU A 78 4.88 10.61 -19.22
CA LEU A 78 3.70 10.76 -18.36
C LEU A 78 2.44 10.90 -19.21
N LEU A 79 1.38 10.20 -18.83
CA LEU A 79 0.05 10.40 -19.39
C LEU A 79 -0.55 11.69 -18.81
N SER A 80 -0.66 12.73 -19.64
CA SER A 80 -1.01 14.09 -19.24
C SER A 80 -2.49 14.44 -19.38
N ASP A 81 -3.37 13.44 -19.47
CA ASP A 81 -4.83 13.60 -19.46
C ASP A 81 -5.43 13.70 -18.04
N ARG A 82 -4.56 13.63 -17.02
CA ARG A 82 -4.91 13.66 -15.59
C ARG A 82 -4.76 15.06 -14.97
N PRO A 83 -5.40 15.31 -13.80
CA PRO A 83 -5.18 16.54 -13.03
C PRO A 83 -3.71 16.72 -12.63
N THR A 84 -3.25 17.97 -12.58
CA THR A 84 -1.85 18.35 -12.31
C THR A 84 -1.28 17.81 -11.00
N VAL A 85 -2.10 17.70 -9.94
CA VAL A 85 -1.69 17.14 -8.64
C VAL A 85 -1.29 15.67 -8.79
N ARG A 86 -2.04 14.88 -9.57
CA ARG A 86 -1.70 13.48 -9.82
C ARG A 86 -0.41 13.38 -10.63
N LEU A 87 -0.27 14.18 -11.67
CA LEU A 87 0.95 14.24 -12.50
C LEU A 87 2.20 14.58 -11.70
N SER A 88 2.10 15.39 -10.64
CA SER A 88 3.26 15.71 -9.79
C SER A 88 3.69 14.50 -8.95
N GLY A 89 2.74 13.71 -8.45
CA GLY A 89 3.00 12.43 -7.78
C GLY A 89 3.59 11.40 -8.74
N ASP A 90 2.96 11.23 -9.90
CA ASP A 90 3.42 10.31 -10.95
C ASP A 90 4.83 10.69 -11.43
N LEU A 91 5.12 11.98 -11.64
CA LEU A 91 6.47 12.44 -11.96
C LEU A 91 7.47 12.05 -10.87
N ARG A 92 7.13 12.23 -9.60
CA ARG A 92 8.03 11.87 -8.49
C ARG A 92 8.27 10.36 -8.44
N HIS A 93 7.24 9.57 -8.73
CA HIS A 93 7.32 8.12 -8.88
C HIS A 93 8.31 7.74 -9.98
N GLU A 94 8.13 8.25 -11.19
CA GLU A 94 9.01 7.94 -12.33
C GLU A 94 10.46 8.41 -12.11
N LEU A 95 10.64 9.56 -11.47
CA LEU A 95 11.97 10.04 -11.10
C LEU A 95 12.65 9.15 -10.05
N ALA A 96 11.88 8.49 -9.18
CA ALA A 96 12.42 7.55 -8.20
C ALA A 96 13.01 6.30 -8.90
N HIS A 97 12.36 5.79 -9.95
CA HIS A 97 12.93 4.73 -10.79
C HIS A 97 14.26 5.15 -11.43
N LEU A 98 14.33 6.37 -12.00
CA LEU A 98 15.58 6.90 -12.54
C LEU A 98 16.66 6.98 -11.46
N ALA A 99 16.34 7.56 -10.31
CA ALA A 99 17.28 7.73 -9.20
C ALA A 99 17.85 6.39 -8.74
N LEU A 100 16.97 5.40 -8.53
CA LEU A 100 17.33 4.08 -8.05
C LEU A 100 18.21 3.34 -9.06
N ARG A 101 17.77 3.26 -10.32
CA ARG A 101 18.51 2.53 -11.36
C ARG A 101 19.82 3.21 -11.73
N TRP A 102 19.91 4.54 -11.67
CA TRP A 102 21.20 5.23 -11.83
C TRP A 102 22.17 5.00 -10.67
N ARG A 103 21.67 4.84 -9.43
CA ARG A 103 22.52 4.55 -8.28
C ARG A 103 23.01 3.11 -8.25
N VAL A 104 22.15 2.18 -8.65
CA VAL A 104 22.37 0.73 -8.52
C VAL A 104 23.02 0.14 -9.78
N GLY A 105 22.68 0.65 -10.97
CA GLY A 105 23.32 0.25 -12.23
C GLY A 105 22.86 -1.11 -12.79
N ARG A 106 22.04 -1.87 -12.06
CA ARG A 106 21.50 -3.19 -12.46
C ARG A 106 19.98 -3.29 -12.22
N PRO A 107 19.26 -4.19 -12.91
CA PRO A 107 17.87 -4.48 -12.60
C PRO A 107 17.71 -5.01 -11.17
N LEU A 108 16.58 -4.70 -10.56
CA LEU A 108 16.17 -5.16 -9.24
C LEU A 108 14.85 -5.94 -9.34
N PRO A 109 14.46 -6.70 -8.30
CA PRO A 109 13.12 -7.27 -8.22
C PRO A 109 12.05 -6.18 -8.40
N LEU A 110 10.98 -6.48 -9.14
CA LEU A 110 9.99 -5.47 -9.54
C LEU A 110 9.24 -4.92 -8.32
N TRP A 111 8.92 -5.77 -7.34
CA TRP A 111 8.32 -5.36 -6.07
C TRP A 111 9.18 -4.31 -5.35
N PHE A 112 10.50 -4.39 -5.45
CA PHE A 112 11.37 -3.43 -4.81
C PHE A 112 11.43 -2.12 -5.58
N GLU A 113 11.49 -2.17 -6.92
CA GLU A 113 11.48 -0.95 -7.75
C GLU A 113 10.17 -0.17 -7.60
N GLU A 114 9.02 -0.85 -7.73
CA GLU A 114 7.68 -0.26 -7.57
C GLU A 114 7.44 0.22 -6.14
N GLY A 115 7.77 -0.60 -5.15
CA GLY A 115 7.62 -0.24 -3.74
C GLY A 115 8.51 0.95 -3.35
N TYR A 116 9.73 1.03 -3.90
CA TYR A 116 10.63 2.17 -3.68
C TYR A 116 10.04 3.44 -4.25
N ALA A 117 9.56 3.39 -5.50
CA ALA A 117 8.97 4.52 -6.16
C ALA A 117 7.69 5.00 -5.45
N ALA A 118 6.86 4.07 -4.97
CA ALA A 118 5.68 4.35 -4.15
C ALA A 118 6.02 5.11 -2.85
N VAL A 119 7.00 4.61 -2.10
CA VAL A 119 7.46 5.24 -0.84
C VAL A 119 8.07 6.61 -1.13
N ALA A 120 8.89 6.72 -2.17
CA ALA A 120 9.52 7.98 -2.56
C ALA A 120 8.49 9.04 -2.99
N ALA A 121 7.44 8.64 -3.70
CA ALA A 121 6.35 9.51 -4.15
C ALA A 121 5.31 9.82 -3.06
N GLY A 122 5.29 9.06 -1.96
CA GLY A 122 4.34 9.25 -0.86
C GLY A 122 2.93 8.76 -1.20
N GLU A 123 2.81 7.65 -1.92
CA GLU A 123 1.54 7.11 -2.42
C GLU A 123 0.72 6.34 -1.37
N TRP A 124 0.33 7.02 -0.29
CA TRP A 124 -0.35 6.41 0.86
C TRP A 124 -1.76 5.91 0.57
N GLY A 125 -2.46 6.48 -0.42
CA GLY A 125 -3.85 6.12 -0.71
C GLY A 125 -4.05 4.65 -1.10
N ARG A 126 -3.05 4.01 -1.73
CA ARG A 126 -3.10 2.58 -2.08
C ARG A 126 -2.89 1.68 -0.85
N LEU A 127 -2.10 2.12 0.12
CA LEU A 127 -1.95 1.41 1.40
C LEU A 127 -3.26 1.41 2.19
N ASP A 128 -4.00 2.53 2.18
CA ASP A 128 -5.29 2.61 2.85
C ASP A 128 -6.32 1.67 2.20
N ALA A 129 -6.32 1.55 0.88
CA ALA A 129 -7.14 0.55 0.18
C ALA A 129 -6.77 -0.89 0.58
N LEU A 130 -5.47 -1.20 0.71
CA LEU A 130 -5.00 -2.48 1.22
C LEU A 130 -5.47 -2.72 2.67
N ARG A 131 -5.44 -1.71 3.54
CA ARG A 131 -5.95 -1.82 4.92
C ARG A 131 -7.41 -2.24 4.97
N LEU A 132 -8.23 -1.61 4.12
CA LEU A 132 -9.67 -1.89 4.05
C LEU A 132 -9.93 -3.30 3.49
N ASN A 133 -9.14 -3.73 2.49
CA ASN A 133 -9.36 -4.97 1.75
C ASN A 133 -8.49 -6.14 2.24
N TRP A 134 -7.72 -5.98 3.32
CA TRP A 134 -6.77 -7.00 3.81
C TRP A 134 -7.41 -8.36 4.07
N GLN A 135 -8.69 -8.40 4.47
CA GLN A 135 -9.41 -9.65 4.69
C GLN A 135 -9.57 -10.49 3.41
N LEU A 136 -9.71 -9.84 2.26
CA LEU A 136 -9.76 -10.50 0.95
C LEU A 136 -8.34 -10.93 0.52
N ALA A 137 -7.34 -10.09 0.79
CA ALA A 137 -5.93 -10.39 0.48
C ALA A 137 -5.38 -11.56 1.32
N ARG A 138 -5.81 -11.73 2.57
CA ARG A 138 -5.35 -12.79 3.49
C ARG A 138 -5.54 -14.21 2.94
N GLY A 139 -6.53 -14.43 2.07
CA GLY A 139 -6.78 -15.74 1.45
C GLY A 139 -5.66 -16.21 0.52
N ARG A 140 -4.80 -15.29 0.06
CA ARG A 140 -3.60 -15.53 -0.77
C ARG A 140 -2.43 -14.80 -0.12
N ARG A 141 -1.74 -15.45 0.83
CA ARG A 141 -0.45 -14.94 1.30
C ARG A 141 0.51 -14.94 0.11
N MET A 142 0.65 -13.79 -0.55
CA MET A 142 1.53 -13.68 -1.70
C MET A 142 2.98 -13.64 -1.23
N ASP A 143 3.81 -14.51 -1.78
CA ASP A 143 5.26 -14.37 -1.70
C ASP A 143 5.75 -13.23 -2.61
N LEU A 144 7.03 -12.85 -2.50
CA LEU A 144 7.59 -11.73 -3.26
C LEU A 144 7.62 -12.02 -4.77
N GLU A 145 7.73 -13.28 -5.18
CA GLU A 145 7.70 -13.69 -6.57
C GLU A 145 6.29 -13.54 -7.17
N GLU A 146 5.27 -13.93 -6.41
CA GLU A 146 3.85 -13.74 -6.73
C GLU A 146 3.47 -12.26 -6.78
N VAL A 147 4.02 -11.42 -5.89
CA VAL A 147 3.88 -9.95 -5.97
C VAL A 147 4.47 -9.44 -7.28
N ASP A 148 5.68 -9.88 -7.62
CA ASP A 148 6.34 -9.55 -8.88
C ASP A 148 5.49 -9.95 -10.10
N ALA A 149 4.90 -11.14 -10.07
CA ALA A 149 4.02 -11.64 -11.14
C ALA A 149 2.74 -10.81 -11.24
N ALA A 150 2.09 -10.51 -10.11
CA ALA A 150 0.86 -9.72 -10.05
C ALA A 150 1.07 -8.26 -10.48
N LEU A 151 2.25 -7.67 -10.22
CA LEU A 151 2.65 -6.37 -10.75
C LEU A 151 2.76 -6.35 -12.28
N ARG A 152 2.90 -7.50 -12.95
CA ARG A 152 2.88 -7.58 -14.43
C ARG A 152 1.50 -7.95 -14.97
N GLY A 153 0.55 -8.22 -14.07
CA GLY A 153 -0.80 -8.67 -14.39
C GLY A 153 -1.78 -7.54 -14.70
N ASP A 154 -3.06 -7.84 -14.50
CA ASP A 154 -4.14 -6.89 -14.72
C ASP A 154 -4.21 -5.79 -13.64
N ALA A 155 -5.07 -4.80 -13.87
CA ALA A 155 -5.17 -3.63 -12.98
C ALA A 155 -5.60 -3.97 -11.54
N THR A 156 -6.40 -5.02 -11.36
CA THR A 156 -6.95 -5.35 -10.03
C THR A 156 -5.90 -6.04 -9.18
N ASP A 157 -5.21 -7.01 -9.77
CA ASP A 157 -4.12 -7.73 -9.11
C ASP A 157 -2.93 -6.79 -8.85
N ALA A 158 -2.60 -5.94 -9.81
CA ALA A 158 -1.50 -4.98 -9.69
C ALA A 158 -1.71 -3.97 -8.56
N GLN A 159 -2.94 -3.52 -8.29
CA GLN A 159 -3.19 -2.57 -7.20
C GLN A 159 -2.84 -3.17 -5.83
N THR A 160 -3.22 -4.43 -5.60
CA THR A 160 -2.90 -5.15 -4.36
C THR A 160 -1.41 -5.42 -4.28
N ALA A 161 -0.81 -5.91 -5.36
CA ALA A 161 0.62 -6.20 -5.43
C ALA A 161 1.48 -4.96 -5.20
N TYR A 162 1.07 -3.81 -5.74
CA TYR A 162 1.72 -2.53 -5.53
C TYR A 162 1.68 -2.10 -4.06
N ALA A 163 0.54 -2.24 -3.40
CA ALA A 163 0.43 -1.94 -1.98
C ALA A 163 1.31 -2.88 -1.14
N LEU A 164 1.34 -4.18 -1.46
CA LEU A 164 2.19 -5.18 -0.82
C LEU A 164 3.69 -4.84 -1.01
N ALA A 165 4.13 -4.55 -2.24
CA ALA A 165 5.46 -4.06 -2.56
C ALA A 165 5.86 -2.84 -1.72
N THR A 166 4.96 -1.86 -1.60
CA THR A 166 5.16 -0.67 -0.77
C THR A 166 5.38 -1.04 0.70
N THR A 167 4.60 -1.97 1.26
CA THR A 167 4.79 -2.41 2.66
C THR A 167 6.12 -3.13 2.87
N ALA A 168 6.59 -3.91 1.89
CA ALA A 168 7.88 -4.60 1.96
C ALA A 168 9.02 -3.59 2.04
N VAL A 169 8.97 -2.53 1.22
CA VAL A 169 9.97 -1.46 1.25
C VAL A 169 9.91 -0.64 2.53
N LEU A 170 8.72 -0.34 3.07
CA LEU A 170 8.58 0.35 4.37
C LEU A 170 9.17 -0.46 5.53
N LEU A 171 9.10 -1.79 5.47
CA LEU A 171 9.76 -2.66 6.45
C LEU A 171 11.29 -2.55 6.33
N LEU A 172 11.82 -2.59 5.11
CA LEU A 172 13.26 -2.41 4.87
C LEU A 172 13.75 -1.03 5.30
N GLU A 173 12.96 0.01 5.06
CA GLU A 173 13.23 1.38 5.52
C GLU A 173 13.33 1.43 7.04
N ARG A 174 12.35 0.81 7.73
CA ARG A 174 12.34 0.73 9.20
C ARG A 174 13.54 -0.02 9.77
N TRP A 175 13.97 -1.11 9.12
CA TRP A 175 15.16 -1.85 9.55
C TRP A 175 16.47 -1.10 9.33
N GLY A 176 16.52 -0.22 8.34
CA GLY A 176 17.65 0.67 8.11
C GLY A 176 17.84 1.73 9.20
N GLY A 177 16.88 1.92 10.11
CA GLY A 177 16.93 2.88 11.20
C GLY A 177 17.17 4.31 10.69
N GLU A 178 18.12 5.02 11.29
CA GLU A 178 18.48 6.39 10.89
C GLU A 178 18.96 6.52 9.44
N ARG A 179 19.52 5.45 8.86
CA ARG A 179 19.97 5.45 7.46
C ARG A 179 18.86 5.11 6.47
N GLY A 180 17.71 4.64 6.96
CA GLY A 180 16.60 4.14 6.15
C GLY A 180 17.08 3.17 5.08
N LEU A 181 16.54 3.32 3.86
CA LEU A 181 16.90 2.49 2.71
C LEU A 181 18.35 2.64 2.23
N GLY A 182 19.07 3.68 2.67
CA GLY A 182 20.40 4.00 2.16
C GLY A 182 21.44 2.90 2.43
N ALA A 183 21.32 2.21 3.57
CA ALA A 183 22.22 1.10 3.91
C ALA A 183 22.11 -0.06 2.91
N LEU A 184 20.88 -0.47 2.57
CA LEU A 184 20.63 -1.52 1.61
C LEU A 184 20.99 -1.09 0.19
N ILE A 185 20.55 0.11 -0.24
CA ILE A 185 20.79 0.58 -1.60
C ILE A 185 22.28 0.74 -1.91
N ALA A 186 23.08 1.15 -0.91
CA ALA A 186 24.53 1.21 -1.06
C ALA A 186 25.16 -0.17 -1.35
N ARG A 187 24.53 -1.27 -0.89
CA ARG A 187 24.97 -2.64 -1.15
C ARG A 187 24.40 -3.23 -2.44
N LEU A 188 23.22 -2.79 -2.89
CA LEU A 188 22.57 -3.32 -4.11
C LEU A 188 23.43 -3.17 -5.38
N GLY A 189 24.19 -2.08 -5.50
CA GLY A 189 25.09 -1.87 -6.65
C GLY A 189 26.25 -2.89 -6.72
N PRO A 190 27.14 -2.94 -5.71
CA PRO A 190 28.28 -3.87 -5.71
C PRO A 190 27.90 -5.33 -5.43
N ALA A 191 26.74 -5.60 -4.83
CA ALA A 191 26.30 -6.96 -4.58
C ALA A 191 25.90 -7.66 -5.90
N GLY A 192 26.27 -8.94 -6.02
CA GLY A 192 25.90 -9.80 -7.15
C GLY A 192 24.40 -10.10 -7.26
N GLY A 193 23.59 -9.74 -6.27
CA GLY A 193 22.15 -10.01 -6.22
C GLY A 193 21.43 -9.25 -5.09
N PHE A 194 20.09 -9.27 -5.11
CA PHE A 194 19.27 -8.70 -4.04
C PHE A 194 19.47 -9.48 -2.73
N ASP A 195 19.34 -10.82 -2.76
CA ASP A 195 19.69 -11.71 -1.64
C ASP A 195 21.11 -11.44 -1.09
N ALA A 196 22.10 -11.27 -1.96
CA ALA A 196 23.46 -10.95 -1.52
C ALA A 196 23.55 -9.58 -0.80
N ALA A 197 22.79 -8.58 -1.25
CA ALA A 197 22.73 -7.29 -0.57
C ALA A 197 22.03 -7.39 0.79
N LEU A 198 20.95 -8.16 0.90
CA LEU A 198 20.27 -8.43 2.17
C LEU A 198 21.21 -9.13 3.17
N ARG A 199 21.95 -10.15 2.74
CA ARG A 199 22.91 -10.87 3.59
C ARG A 199 24.01 -9.94 4.10
N GLN A 200 24.53 -9.07 3.26
CA GLN A 200 25.59 -8.12 3.64
C GLN A 200 25.08 -6.97 4.53
N THR A 201 23.80 -6.60 4.41
CA THR A 201 23.23 -5.46 5.15
C THR A 201 22.60 -5.88 6.47
N TYR A 202 21.84 -6.99 6.45
CA TYR A 202 20.97 -7.42 7.54
C TYR A 202 21.25 -8.85 8.02
N HIS A 203 22.27 -9.52 7.48
CA HIS A 203 22.63 -10.89 7.84
C HIS A 203 21.47 -11.90 7.67
N MET A 204 20.62 -11.69 6.67
CA MET A 204 19.49 -12.56 6.37
C MET A 204 19.35 -12.83 4.87
N THR A 205 18.67 -13.91 4.54
CA THR A 205 18.34 -14.27 3.16
C THR A 205 17.11 -13.52 2.67
N GLU A 206 16.86 -13.56 1.36
CA GLU A 206 15.61 -13.03 0.79
C GLU A 206 14.37 -13.79 1.30
N GLY A 207 14.46 -15.11 1.50
CA GLY A 207 13.39 -15.91 2.10
C GLY A 207 13.13 -15.55 3.57
N ASP A 208 14.18 -15.32 4.37
CA ASP A 208 14.02 -14.85 5.75
C ASP A 208 13.34 -13.47 5.81
N PHE A 209 13.68 -12.60 4.87
CA PHE A 209 13.05 -11.29 4.74
C PHE A 209 11.55 -11.44 4.44
N GLU A 210 11.20 -12.28 3.48
CA GLU A 210 9.81 -12.54 3.10
C GLU A 210 8.98 -13.06 4.29
N GLU A 211 9.47 -14.06 5.02
CA GLU A 211 8.77 -14.58 6.19
C GLU A 211 8.55 -13.51 7.26
N ARG A 212 9.54 -12.64 7.48
CA ARG A 212 9.44 -11.53 8.42
C ARG A 212 8.47 -10.47 7.95
N TRP A 213 8.47 -10.17 6.66
CA TRP A 213 7.55 -9.24 6.03
C TRP A 213 6.09 -9.73 6.12
N GLN A 214 5.82 -10.98 5.78
CA GLN A 214 4.48 -11.57 5.92
C GLN A 214 4.01 -11.56 7.38
N ARG A 215 4.92 -11.79 8.34
CA ARG A 215 4.61 -11.68 9.77
C ARG A 215 4.27 -10.24 10.16
N ASP A 216 5.05 -9.26 9.69
CA ASP A 216 4.81 -7.82 9.92
C ASP A 216 3.47 -7.34 9.33
N LEU A 217 3.12 -7.83 8.14
CA LEU A 217 1.80 -7.61 7.55
C LEU A 217 0.68 -8.19 8.42
N SER A 218 0.86 -9.43 8.90
CA SER A 218 -0.16 -10.08 9.73
C SER A 218 -0.39 -9.35 11.06
N SER A 219 0.63 -8.73 11.65
CA SER A 219 0.48 -7.98 12.90
C SER A 219 -0.14 -6.60 12.69
N HIS A 220 0.29 -5.84 11.66
CA HIS A 220 -0.21 -4.49 11.39
C HIS A 220 -1.64 -4.46 10.83
N TYR A 221 -2.02 -5.48 10.06
CA TYR A 221 -3.32 -5.51 9.37
C TYR A 221 -4.27 -6.58 9.94
N GLY A 222 -3.77 -7.50 10.78
CA GLY A 222 -4.56 -8.57 11.39
C GLY A 222 -5.41 -8.15 12.59
N TRP A 223 -5.16 -7.00 13.23
CA TRP A 223 -5.93 -6.56 14.40
C TRP A 223 -7.41 -6.31 14.07
N LEU A 224 -7.73 -5.93 12.83
CA LEU A 224 -9.12 -5.79 12.36
C LEU A 224 -9.86 -7.13 12.36
N ALA A 225 -9.16 -8.23 12.04
CA ALA A 225 -9.71 -9.58 12.10
C ALA A 225 -9.95 -10.00 13.56
N TRP A 226 -8.99 -9.69 14.43
CA TRP A 226 -9.07 -9.99 15.86
C TRP A 226 -10.22 -9.23 16.54
N ALA A 227 -10.38 -7.93 16.22
CA ALA A 227 -11.46 -7.10 16.75
C ALA A 227 -12.85 -7.64 16.34
N GLN A 228 -13.01 -8.13 15.10
CA GLN A 228 -14.24 -8.77 14.65
C GLN A 228 -14.49 -10.11 15.35
N ALA A 229 -13.47 -10.95 15.53
CA ALA A 229 -13.60 -12.21 16.24
C ALA A 229 -13.99 -12.02 17.72
N VAL A 230 -13.37 -11.04 18.38
CA VAL A 230 -13.72 -10.63 19.75
C VAL A 230 -15.15 -10.09 19.80
N GLY A 231 -15.52 -9.23 18.85
CA GLY A 231 -16.89 -8.73 18.73
C GLY A 231 -17.94 -9.82 18.55
N ALA A 232 -17.67 -10.78 17.66
CA ALA A 232 -18.55 -11.94 17.43
C ALA A 232 -18.65 -12.84 18.66
N PHE A 233 -17.55 -13.07 19.38
CA PHE A 233 -17.53 -13.80 20.64
C PHE A 233 -18.41 -13.13 21.70
N TRP A 234 -18.26 -11.80 21.90
CA TRP A 234 -19.09 -11.06 22.85
C TRP A 234 -20.57 -11.01 22.43
N ALA A 235 -20.86 -10.92 21.12
CA ALA A 235 -22.21 -10.99 20.61
C ALA A 235 -22.86 -12.35 20.92
N LEU A 236 -22.13 -13.45 20.69
CA LEU A 236 -22.59 -14.81 21.01
C LEU A 236 -22.82 -14.99 22.51
N LEU A 237 -21.90 -14.51 23.34
CA LEU A 237 -22.01 -14.55 24.80
C LEU A 237 -23.21 -13.73 25.29
N GLY A 238 -23.42 -12.54 24.72
CA GLY A 238 -24.57 -11.70 25.00
C GLY A 238 -25.89 -12.40 24.64
N LEU A 239 -25.94 -13.04 23.47
CA LEU A 239 -27.11 -13.79 23.01
C LEU A 239 -27.41 -14.99 23.92
N LEU A 240 -26.36 -15.71 24.34
CA LEU A 240 -26.45 -16.80 25.33
C LEU A 240 -26.98 -16.29 26.67
N MET A 241 -26.51 -15.13 27.14
CA MET A 241 -27.01 -14.51 28.38
C MET A 241 -28.48 -14.12 28.28
N VAL A 242 -28.90 -13.46 27.19
CA VAL A 242 -30.31 -13.14 26.98
C VAL A 242 -31.16 -14.41 26.95
N TRP A 243 -30.71 -15.45 26.25
CA TRP A 243 -31.40 -16.74 26.19
C TRP A 243 -31.54 -17.39 27.58
N LEU A 244 -30.46 -17.41 28.38
CA LEU A 244 -30.49 -17.92 29.76
C LEU A 244 -31.44 -17.11 30.66
N VAL A 245 -31.47 -15.78 30.53
CA VAL A 245 -32.41 -14.92 31.26
C VAL A 245 -33.85 -15.19 30.81
N MET A 246 -34.09 -15.40 29.52
CA MET A 246 -35.42 -15.76 29.00
C MET A 246 -35.88 -17.12 29.53
N LEU A 247 -35.00 -18.13 29.56
CA LEU A 247 -35.27 -19.43 30.16
C LEU A 247 -35.60 -19.32 31.65
N ARG A 248 -34.82 -18.52 32.39
CA ARG A 248 -35.07 -18.26 33.81
C ARG A 248 -36.40 -17.56 34.02
N ARG A 249 -36.70 -16.51 33.26
CA ARG A 249 -38.00 -15.79 33.34
C ARG A 249 -39.18 -16.70 32.99
N ARG A 250 -39.04 -17.61 32.01
CA ARG A 250 -40.08 -18.61 31.69
C ARG A 250 -40.32 -19.57 32.84
N ARG A 251 -39.25 -20.12 33.46
CA ARG A 251 -39.35 -20.99 34.64
C ARG A 251 -39.94 -20.28 35.85
N ASP A 252 -39.52 -19.04 36.10
CA ASP A 252 -39.99 -18.24 37.23
C ASP A 252 -41.46 -17.83 37.05
N ARG A 253 -41.93 -17.57 35.83
CA ARG A 253 -43.36 -17.34 35.54
C ARG A 253 -44.21 -18.57 35.87
N VAL A 254 -43.75 -19.77 35.50
CA VAL A 254 -44.43 -21.03 35.84
C VAL A 254 -44.45 -21.27 37.36
N ARG A 255 -43.38 -20.90 38.09
CA ARG A 255 -43.37 -20.97 39.56
C ARG A 255 -44.29 -19.94 40.24
N ARG A 256 -44.34 -18.70 39.74
CA ARG A 256 -45.23 -17.65 40.28
C ARG A 256 -46.70 -17.96 40.04
N ALA A 257 -47.06 -18.50 38.88
CA ALA A 257 -48.44 -18.94 38.60
C ALA A 257 -48.94 -20.00 39.60
N ARG A 258 -48.05 -20.85 40.13
CA ARG A 258 -48.39 -21.83 41.19
C ARG A 258 -48.52 -21.22 42.60
N LEU A 259 -47.96 -20.03 42.82
CA LEU A 259 -48.07 -19.32 44.10
C LEU A 259 -49.32 -18.44 44.15
N ASP A 260 -49.77 -17.93 42.99
CA ASP A 260 -50.99 -17.12 42.87
C ASP A 260 -52.29 -17.94 43.04
N GLU A 261 -52.25 -19.27 42.86
CA GLU A 261 -53.40 -20.16 43.12
C GLU A 261 -53.73 -20.33 44.63
N GLY A 262 -52.89 -19.81 45.54
CA GLY A 262 -53.03 -20.03 46.99
C GLY A 262 -53.21 -18.77 47.86
N TRP A 263 -53.23 -17.56 47.29
CA TRP A 263 -53.32 -16.31 48.08
C TRP A 263 -54.64 -15.58 47.85
N ALA A 264 -55.66 -15.91 48.66
CA ALA A 264 -56.85 -15.09 48.80
C ALA A 264 -56.62 -14.07 49.92
N VAL A 265 -56.62 -12.78 49.59
CA VAL A 265 -56.58 -11.68 50.57
C VAL A 265 -57.94 -11.62 51.27
N PRO A 266 -58.03 -11.79 52.61
CA PRO A 266 -59.29 -11.60 53.32
C PRO A 266 -59.76 -10.14 53.19
N PRO A 267 -61.07 -9.87 53.05
CA PRO A 267 -61.58 -8.52 52.96
C PRO A 267 -61.30 -7.75 54.26
N ASP A 268 -60.92 -6.47 54.13
CA ASP A 268 -60.74 -5.54 55.25
C ASP A 268 -62.06 -5.42 56.03
N ASP A 269 -62.03 -5.77 57.32
CA ASP A 269 -63.15 -5.55 58.22
C ASP A 269 -63.32 -4.03 58.42
N ALA A 270 -64.37 -3.47 57.80
CA ALA A 270 -64.77 -2.09 58.02
C ALA A 270 -65.15 -1.89 59.50
N PRO A 271 -64.70 -0.80 60.16
CA PRO A 271 -65.02 -0.56 61.55
C PRO A 271 -66.51 -0.27 61.67
N THR A 272 -67.23 -1.08 62.45
CA THR A 272 -68.63 -0.82 62.83
C THR A 272 -68.66 -0.10 64.18
N ALA A 273 -69.55 0.91 64.22
CA ALA A 273 -69.72 1.99 65.20
C ALA A 273 -69.74 1.61 66.69
#